data_AF-A0A939Y100-F1
#
_entry.id   AF-A0A939Y100-F1
#
_cell.length_a   1.000
_cell.length_b   1.000
_cell.length_c   1.000
_cell.angle_alpha   90.00
_cell.angle_beta   90.00
_cell.angle_gamma   90.00
#
_symmetry.space_group_name_H-M   'P 1'
#
loop_
_entity.id
_entity.type
_entity.pdbx_description
1 polymer ?
#
loop_
_entity_poly.entity_id
_entity_poly.type
_entity_poly.pdbx_seq_one_letter_code
_entity_poly.pdbx_strand_id
1 'polypeptide(L)'
;MYEILENAFHTIVMYSCLLLEGIGIAIILYMAIRSLVLLIRGRKGVGMGLAKGIALALEFLLGGEVLHTIIAEDLQQLLVVGIIVVLRVTLTVLIHWEIKTEKAEEKEA
;
A
#
# COMPACT_ATOMS: atom_id res chain seq x y z
N MET A 1 30.98 21.04 -1.96
CA MET A 1 30.77 20.26 -0.71
C MET A 1 29.28 19.97 -0.51
N TYR A 2 28.39 20.96 -0.62
CA TYR A 2 26.94 20.77 -0.56
C TYR A 2 26.39 19.88 -1.69
N GLU A 3 26.84 20.07 -2.94
CA GLU A 3 26.42 19.24 -4.09
C GLU A 3 26.73 17.74 -3.93
N ILE A 4 27.82 17.39 -3.23
CA ILE A 4 28.20 16.00 -2.99
C ILE A 4 27.25 15.37 -1.96
N LEU A 5 26.87 16.13 -0.94
CA LEU A 5 25.96 15.69 0.11
C LEU A 5 24.54 15.50 -0.43
N GLU A 6 24.10 16.41 -1.30
CA GLU A 6 22.81 16.37 -1.99
C GLU A 6 22.71 15.17 -2.93
N ASN A 7 23.73 14.93 -3.76
CA ASN A 7 23.76 13.79 -4.67
C ASN A 7 23.82 12.45 -3.92
N ALA A 8 24.53 12.41 -2.78
CA ALA A 8 24.53 11.24 -1.90
C ALA A 8 23.14 11.00 -1.27
N PHE A 9 22.47 12.05 -0.82
CA PHE A 9 21.11 11.96 -0.25
C PHE A 9 20.10 11.48 -1.29
N HIS A 10 20.10 12.05 -2.49
CA HIS A 10 19.22 11.65 -3.59
C HIS A 10 19.43 10.17 -3.95
N THR A 11 20.69 9.71 -4.00
CA THR A 11 21.03 8.32 -4.28
C THR A 11 20.48 7.38 -3.20
N ILE A 12 20.69 7.70 -1.93
CA ILE A 12 20.23 6.89 -0.79
C ILE A 12 18.70 6.74 -0.79
N VAL A 13 17.98 7.84 -1.02
CA VAL A 13 16.52 7.82 -0.99
C VAL A 13 15.97 7.08 -2.21
N MET A 14 16.56 7.23 -3.40
CA MET A 14 16.18 6.47 -4.59
C MET A 14 16.36 4.95 -4.39
N TYR A 15 17.48 4.53 -3.80
CA TYR A 15 17.68 3.12 -3.43
C TYR A 15 16.65 2.65 -2.40
N SER A 16 16.31 3.48 -1.43
CA SER A 16 15.30 3.16 -0.41
C SER A 16 13.90 3.00 -1.01
N CYS A 17 13.53 3.85 -1.98
CA CYS A 17 12.27 3.74 -2.73
C CYS A 17 12.20 2.41 -3.49
N LEU A 18 13.25 2.08 -4.24
CA LEU A 18 13.34 0.83 -4.99
C LEU A 18 13.20 -0.41 -4.09
N LEU A 19 13.78 -0.36 -2.88
CA LEU A 19 13.65 -1.44 -1.90
C LEU A 19 12.21 -1.57 -1.39
N LEU A 20 11.57 -0.47 -1.02
CA LEU A 20 10.20 -0.47 -0.50
C LEU A 20 9.18 -0.96 -1.54
N GLU A 21 9.28 -0.48 -2.77
CA GLU A 21 8.46 -0.95 -3.88
C GLU A 21 8.68 -2.44 -4.17
N GLY A 22 9.96 -2.87 -4.18
CA GLY A 22 10.31 -4.26 -4.38
C GLY A 22 9.69 -5.19 -3.33
N ILE A 23 9.68 -4.77 -2.06
CA ILE A 23 9.05 -5.51 -0.96
C ILE A 23 7.53 -5.59 -1.16
N GLY A 24 6.88 -4.47 -1.48
CA GLY A 24 5.43 -4.43 -1.74
C GLY A 24 5.02 -5.36 -2.87
N ILE A 25 5.73 -5.31 -4.00
CA ILE A 25 5.49 -6.18 -5.17
C ILE A 25 5.69 -7.65 -4.79
N ALA A 26 6.75 -7.99 -4.05
CA ALA A 26 7.01 -9.36 -3.61
C ALA A 26 5.89 -9.92 -2.72
N ILE A 27 5.36 -9.10 -1.80
CA ILE A 27 4.25 -9.50 -0.91
C ILE A 27 2.97 -9.75 -1.72
N ILE A 28 2.63 -8.88 -2.67
CA ILE A 28 1.46 -9.05 -3.55
C ILE A 28 1.57 -10.35 -4.35
N LEU A 29 2.73 -10.60 -4.97
CA LEU A 29 3.00 -11.82 -5.73
C LEU A 29 2.83 -13.08 -4.87
N TYR A 30 3.43 -13.09 -3.68
CA TYR A 30 3.33 -14.23 -2.77
C TYR A 30 1.87 -14.49 -2.33
N MET A 31 1.14 -13.43 -1.98
CA MET A 31 -0.26 -13.50 -1.57
C MET A 31 -1.17 -13.98 -2.70
N ALA A 32 -0.96 -13.48 -3.92
CA ALA A 32 -1.71 -13.88 -5.10
C ALA A 32 -1.53 -15.37 -5.40
N ILE A 33 -0.29 -15.87 -5.40
CA ILE A 33 0.01 -17.29 -5.63
C ILE A 33 -0.62 -18.15 -4.52
N ARG A 34 -0.43 -17.76 -3.25
CA ARG A 34 -0.97 -18.50 -2.11
C ARG A 34 -2.49 -18.58 -2.17
N SER A 35 -3.15 -17.49 -2.54
CA SER A 35 -4.60 -17.46 -2.72
C SER A 35 -5.07 -18.37 -3.84
N LEU A 36 -4.40 -18.34 -4.99
CA LEU A 36 -4.76 -19.19 -6.12
C LEU A 36 -4.66 -20.68 -5.75
N VAL A 37 -3.59 -21.07 -5.05
CA VAL A 37 -3.41 -22.45 -4.54
C VAL A 37 -4.51 -22.84 -3.54
N LEU A 38 -4.91 -21.92 -2.66
CA LEU A 38 -5.97 -22.17 -1.68
C LEU A 38 -7.37 -22.24 -2.32
N LEU A 39 -7.60 -21.45 -3.37
CA LEU A 39 -8.84 -21.46 -4.15
C LEU A 39 -9.03 -22.80 -4.87
N ILE A 40 -7.98 -23.29 -5.53
CA ILE A 40 -7.98 -24.61 -6.19
C ILE A 40 -8.21 -25.75 -5.17
N ARG A 41 -7.70 -25.60 -3.94
CA ARG A 41 -7.92 -26.56 -2.83
C ARG A 41 -9.30 -26.48 -2.17
N GLY A 42 -10.21 -25.61 -2.62
CA GLY A 42 -11.59 -25.56 -2.16
C GLY A 42 -11.78 -25.12 -0.70
N ARG A 43 -10.79 -24.49 -0.06
CA ARG A 43 -10.89 -24.05 1.34
C ARG A 43 -11.65 -22.72 1.44
N LYS A 44 -12.70 -22.69 2.29
CA LYS A 44 -13.41 -21.44 2.64
C LYS A 44 -12.58 -20.66 3.67
N GLY A 45 -12.34 -19.36 3.44
CA GLY A 45 -11.59 -18.47 4.36
C GLY A 45 -10.36 -17.75 3.78
N VAL A 46 -10.10 -17.83 2.46
CA VAL A 46 -8.92 -17.25 1.80
C VAL A 46 -8.92 -15.71 1.79
N GLY A 47 -10.10 -15.09 1.78
CA GLY A 47 -10.26 -13.64 1.59
C GLY A 47 -9.62 -12.77 2.69
N MET A 48 -9.69 -13.18 3.95
CA MET A 48 -9.11 -12.38 5.06
C MET A 48 -7.58 -12.38 5.05
N GLY A 49 -6.95 -13.51 4.70
CA GLY A 49 -5.49 -13.60 4.59
C GLY A 49 -4.96 -12.77 3.43
N LEU A 50 -5.67 -12.81 2.30
CA LEU A 50 -5.38 -11.98 1.14
C LEU A 50 -5.53 -10.48 1.42
N ALA A 51 -6.66 -10.07 2.01
CA ALA A 51 -6.93 -8.66 2.30
C ALA A 51 -5.84 -8.05 3.19
N LYS A 52 -5.40 -8.79 4.22
CA LYS A 52 -4.29 -8.35 5.08
C LYS A 52 -2.96 -8.27 4.33
N GLY A 53 -2.66 -9.24 3.47
CA GLY A 53 -1.42 -9.23 2.69
C GLY A 53 -1.38 -8.12 1.64
N ILE A 54 -2.50 -7.81 1.00
CA ILE A 54 -2.63 -6.69 0.07
C ILE A 54 -2.51 -5.36 0.82
N ALA A 55 -3.16 -5.21 1.98
CA ALA A 55 -3.04 -4.01 2.80
C ALA A 55 -1.57 -3.73 3.20
N LEU A 56 -0.86 -4.76 3.65
CA LEU A 56 0.56 -4.64 4.02
C LEU A 56 1.42 -4.22 2.81
N ALA A 57 1.19 -4.80 1.63
CA ALA A 57 1.94 -4.42 0.45
C ALA A 57 1.67 -2.99 0.00
N LEU A 58 0.43 -2.52 0.14
CA LEU A 58 0.05 -1.14 -0.16
C LEU A 58 0.69 -0.15 0.82
N GLU A 59 0.86 -0.50 2.09
CA GLU A 59 1.61 0.32 3.05
C GLU A 59 3.08 0.50 2.62
N PHE A 60 3.74 -0.57 2.13
CA PHE A 60 5.12 -0.49 1.65
C PHE A 60 5.26 0.34 0.36
N LEU A 61 4.33 0.18 -0.59
CA LEU A 61 4.30 0.99 -1.82
C LEU A 61 4.07 2.47 -1.51
N LEU A 62 3.16 2.77 -0.57
CA LEU A 62 2.89 4.13 -0.13
C LEU A 62 4.08 4.76 0.61
N GLY A 63 4.84 3.96 1.38
CA GLY A 63 6.10 4.41 1.97
C GLY A 63 7.16 4.79 0.94
N GLY A 64 7.24 4.05 -0.18
CA GLY A 64 8.11 4.40 -1.32
C GLY A 64 7.66 5.68 -2.00
N GLU A 65 6.37 5.82 -2.28
CA GLU A 65 5.77 7.02 -2.87
C GLU A 65 6.06 8.28 -2.03
N VAL A 66 5.90 8.18 -0.70
CA VAL A 66 6.22 9.27 0.24
C VAL A 66 7.71 9.64 0.17
N LEU A 67 8.62 8.66 0.12
CA LEU A 67 10.05 8.93 -0.05
C LEU A 67 10.36 9.66 -1.36
N HIS A 68 9.68 9.28 -2.44
CA HIS A 68 9.78 9.93 -3.74
C HIS A 68 9.31 11.39 -3.66
N THR A 69 8.31 11.68 -2.83
CA THR A 69 7.83 13.05 -2.60
C THR A 69 8.74 13.95 -1.78
N ILE A 70 9.63 13.37 -0.97
CA ILE A 70 10.59 14.11 -0.16
C ILE A 70 11.78 14.61 -1.00
N ILE A 71 12.05 13.96 -2.14
CA ILE A 71 13.15 14.31 -3.06
C ILE A 71 12.70 15.35 -4.10
N ALA A 72 11.42 15.36 -4.48
CA ALA A 72 10.92 16.29 -5.50
C ALA A 72 10.79 17.71 -4.91
N GLU A 73 11.70 18.60 -5.30
CA GLU A 73 11.83 19.97 -4.78
C GLU A 73 10.68 20.94 -5.15
N ASP A 74 9.55 20.48 -5.73
CA ASP A 74 8.29 21.24 -5.81
C ASP A 74 7.21 20.62 -4.90
N LEU A 75 7.42 20.81 -3.59
CA LEU A 75 6.57 20.30 -2.51
C LEU A 75 5.09 20.71 -2.62
N GLN A 76 4.77 21.77 -3.36
CA GLN A 76 3.42 22.33 -3.43
C GLN A 76 2.47 21.53 -4.34
N GLN A 77 2.92 21.07 -5.52
CA GLN A 77 2.07 20.28 -6.41
C GLN A 77 1.92 18.83 -5.95
N LEU A 78 2.94 18.30 -5.28
CA LEU A 78 3.00 16.90 -4.87
C LEU A 78 2.25 16.61 -3.56
N LEU A 79 2.21 17.58 -2.65
CA LEU A 79 1.43 17.51 -1.41
C LEU A 79 -0.09 17.44 -1.68
N VAL A 80 -0.57 18.11 -2.72
CA VAL A 80 -1.99 18.05 -3.12
C VAL A 80 -2.35 16.65 -3.63
N VAL A 81 -1.50 16.04 -4.46
CA VAL A 81 -1.75 14.68 -4.98
C VAL A 81 -1.64 13.64 -3.87
N GLY A 82 -0.67 13.78 -2.95
CA GLY A 82 -0.51 12.90 -1.79
C GLY A 82 -1.73 12.94 -0.85
N ILE A 83 -2.28 14.12 -0.58
CA ILE A 83 -3.50 14.27 0.22
C ILE A 83 -4.70 13.58 -0.46
N ILE A 84 -4.84 13.70 -1.79
CA ILE A 84 -5.93 13.07 -2.54
C ILE A 84 -5.85 11.53 -2.47
N VAL A 85 -4.65 10.96 -2.57
CA VAL A 85 -4.44 9.51 -2.48
C VAL A 85 -4.79 9.00 -1.07
N VAL A 86 -4.32 9.68 -0.01
CA VAL A 86 -4.67 9.34 1.38
C VAL A 86 -6.19 9.42 1.59
N LEU A 87 -6.84 10.50 1.14
CA LEU A 87 -8.29 10.64 1.23
C LEU A 87 -9.02 9.49 0.53
N ARG A 88 -8.54 9.09 -0.66
CA ARG A 88 -9.16 8.03 -1.46
C ARG A 88 -9.04 6.66 -0.76
N VAL A 89 -7.92 6.38 -0.11
CA VAL A 89 -7.73 5.16 0.69
C VAL A 89 -8.62 5.19 1.93
N THR A 90 -8.65 6.30 2.67
CA THR A 90 -9.49 6.42 3.87
C THR A 90 -10.97 6.27 3.56
N LEU A 91 -11.49 6.96 2.53
CA LEU A 91 -12.89 6.85 2.13
C LEU A 91 -13.26 5.44 1.66
N THR A 92 -12.38 4.81 0.88
CA THR A 92 -12.61 3.43 0.40
C THR A 92 -12.61 2.43 1.55
N VAL A 93 -11.72 2.59 2.54
CA VAL A 93 -11.67 1.75 3.74
C VAL A 93 -12.88 1.99 4.62
N LEU A 94 -13.32 3.25 4.79
CA LEU A 94 -14.52 3.58 5.57
C LEU A 94 -15.77 2.90 4.99
N ILE A 95 -15.96 3.01 3.67
CA ILE A 95 -17.09 2.35 2.97
C ILE A 95 -17.00 0.83 3.10
N HIS A 96 -15.79 0.26 3.00
CA HIS A 96 -15.62 -1.18 3.16
C HIS A 96 -15.91 -1.67 4.59
N TRP A 97 -15.70 -0.81 5.59
CA TRP A 97 -16.07 -1.09 6.97
C TRP A 97 -17.59 -0.98 7.18
N GLU A 98 -18.22 0.02 6.59
CA GLU A 98 -19.66 0.22 6.68
C GLU A 98 -20.45 -0.96 6.06
N ILE A 99 -20.06 -1.40 4.85
CA ILE A 99 -20.65 -2.58 4.19
C ILE A 99 -20.43 -3.87 5.00
N LYS A 100 -19.35 -3.95 5.79
CA LYS A 100 -19.04 -5.11 6.63
C LYS A 100 -19.83 -5.11 7.93
N THR A 101 -20.21 -3.94 8.44
CA THR A 101 -21.08 -3.79 9.62
C THR A 101 -22.54 -4.10 9.27
N GLU A 102 -23.01 -3.66 8.09
CA GLU A 102 -24.39 -3.91 7.64
C GLU A 102 -24.67 -5.42 7.43
N LYS A 103 -23.69 -6.18 6.93
CA LYS A 103 -23.78 -7.65 6.80
C LYS A 103 -23.69 -8.43 8.12
N ALA A 104 -23.30 -7.76 9.22
CA ALA A 104 -23.27 -8.38 10.54
C ALA A 104 -24.62 -8.22 11.25
N GLU A 105 -25.32 -7.10 11.03
CA GLU A 105 -26.63 -6.84 11.63
C GLU A 105 -27.75 -7.67 10.96
N GLU A 106 -27.65 -7.98 9.66
CA GLU A 106 -28.59 -8.87 8.96
C GLU A 106 -28.55 -10.35 9.42
N LYS A 107 -27.60 -10.75 10.26
CA LYS A 107 -27.51 -12.11 10.81
C LYS A 107 -28.08 -12.27 12.22
N GLU A 108 -28.45 -11.17 12.87
CA GLU A 108 -29.05 -11.17 14.22
C GLU A 108 -30.52 -10.75 14.24
N ALA A 109 -31.14 -10.48 13.07
CA ALA A 109 -32.58 -10.32 12.88
C ALA A 109 -33.19 -11.55 12.19
#